data_AF-A0A7S4GZX4-F1
#
_entry.id   AF-A0A7S4GZX4-F1
#
_cell.length_a   1.000
_cell.length_b   1.000
_cell.length_c   1.000
_cell.angle_alpha   90.00
_cell.angle_beta   90.00
_cell.angle_gamma   90.00
#
_symmetry.space_group_name_H-M   'P 1'
#
loop_
_entity.id
_entity.type
_entity.pdbx_description
1 polymer ?
#
loop_
_entity_poly.entity_id
_entity_poly.type
_entity_poly.pdbx_seq_one_letter_code
_entity_poly.pdbx_strand_id
1 'polypeptide(L)' 'MEITDKQQLTLSRIQFIADVSQAAQCSPSEYLIALSLISDLAAQELPEHDYQAVYYPADQQHSR' A
#
# COMPACT_ATOMS: atom_id res chain seq x y z
N MET A 1 -1.13 -24.10 8.83
CA MET A 1 -0.66 -23.01 9.71
C MET A 1 0.22 -22.00 8.97
N GLU A 2 0.81 -22.34 7.81
CA GLU A 2 1.78 -21.49 7.09
C GLU A 2 1.21 -20.24 6.38
N ILE A 3 -0.07 -20.23 5.98
CA ILE A 3 -0.68 -19.07 5.29
C ILE A 3 -0.75 -17.84 6.21
N THR A 4 -1.07 -18.06 7.49
CA THR A 4 -1.16 -17.00 8.50
C THR A 4 0.22 -16.36 8.76
N ASP A 5 1.29 -17.15 8.73
CA ASP A 5 2.66 -16.65 8.96
C ASP A 5 3.14 -15.79 7.79
N LYS A 6 2.82 -16.19 6.55
CA LYS A 6 3.19 -15.41 5.35
C LYS A 6 2.46 -14.05 5.31
N GLN A 7 1.16 -14.04 5.58
CA GLN A 7 0.37 -12.80 5.63
C GLN A 7 0.88 -11.84 6.70
N GLN A 8 1.17 -12.35 7.91
CA GLN A 8 1.73 -11.54 8.99
C GLN A 8 3.11 -10.97 8.63
N LEU A 9 3.95 -11.75 7.95
CA LEU A 9 5.24 -11.29 7.48
C LEU A 9 5.11 -10.17 6.44
N THR A 10 4.18 -10.32 5.49
CA THR A 10 3.94 -9.29 4.46
C THR A 10 3.40 -8.00 5.07
N LEU A 11 2.44 -8.08 5.99
CA LEU A 11 1.92 -6.92 6.73
C LEU A 11 3.02 -6.23 7.56
N SER A 12 3.89 -7.01 8.21
CA SER A 12 5.01 -6.47 8.98
C SER A 12 5.99 -5.69 8.10
N ARG A 13 6.23 -6.14 6.86
CA ARG A 13 7.07 -5.43 5.89
C ARG A 13 6.43 -4.13 5.40
N ILE A 14 5.12 -4.15 5.12
CA ILE A 14 4.36 -2.96 4.75
C ILE A 14 4.45 -1.90 5.85
N GLN A 15 4.20 -2.30 7.10
CA GLN A 15 4.29 -1.41 8.26
C GLN A 15 5.68 -0.82 8.40
N PHE A 16 6.72 -1.65 8.30
CA PHE A 16 8.11 -1.19 8.40
C PHE A 16 8.47 -0.14 7.34
N ILE A 17 8.08 -0.36 6.07
CA ILE A 17 8.35 0.60 5.00
C ILE A 17 7.65 1.93 5.28
N ALA A 18 6.39 1.90 5.73
CA ALA A 18 5.64 3.10 6.06
C ALA A 18 6.30 3.87 7.22
N ASP A 19 6.64 3.19 8.31
CA ASP A 19 7.24 3.79 9.50
C ASP A 19 8.61 4.42 9.18
N VAL A 20 9.46 3.72 8.43
CA VAL A 20 10.79 4.23 8.06
C VAL A 20 10.67 5.42 7.11
N SER A 21 9.75 5.36 6.13
CA SER A 21 9.55 6.45 5.18
C SER A 21 9.08 7.73 5.90
N GLN A 22 8.20 7.57 6.89
CA GLN A 22 7.75 8.67 7.74
C GLN A 22 8.88 9.20 8.63
N ALA A 23 9.59 8.33 9.34
CA ALA A 23 10.67 8.71 10.26
C ALA A 23 11.84 9.39 9.54
N ALA A 24 12.16 8.94 8.33
CA ALA A 24 13.18 9.53 7.47
C ALA A 24 12.74 10.84 6.82
N GLN A 25 11.47 11.23 6.95
CA GLN A 25 10.88 12.40 6.29
C GLN A 25 11.14 12.40 4.79
N CYS A 26 10.85 11.27 4.14
CA CYS A 26 11.06 11.12 2.71
C CYS A 26 10.49 12.29 1.92
N SER A 27 11.21 12.69 0.87
CA SER A 27 10.69 13.60 -0.14
C SER A 27 9.49 12.98 -0.87
N PRO A 28 8.66 13.80 -1.54
CA PRO A 28 7.55 13.27 -2.34
C PRO A 28 7.97 12.19 -3.34
N SER A 29 9.13 12.35 -4.00
CA SER A 29 9.68 11.35 -4.93
C SER A 29 10.07 10.04 -4.25
N GLU A 30 10.61 10.09 -3.03
CA GLU A 30 10.97 8.90 -2.26
C GLU A 30 9.72 8.17 -1.74
N TYR A 31 8.67 8.92 -1.36
CA TYR A 31 7.38 8.33 -1.01
C TYR A 31 6.73 7.59 -2.18
N LEU A 32 6.86 8.07 -3.42
CA LEU A 32 6.36 7.32 -4.58
C LEU A 32 7.01 5.95 -4.69
N ILE A 33 8.31 5.86 -4.42
CA ILE A 33 9.04 4.59 -4.40
C ILE A 33 8.54 3.70 -3.26
N ALA A 34 8.42 4.25 -2.04
CA ALA A 34 7.91 3.51 -0.88
C ALA A 34 6.49 2.97 -1.11
N LEU A 35 5.60 3.78 -1.69
CA LEU A 35 4.23 3.40 -2.00
C LEU A 35 4.16 2.34 -3.11
N SER A 36 5.05 2.40 -4.11
CA SER A 36 5.17 1.33 -5.11
C SER A 36 5.52 0.00 -4.44
N LEU A 37 6.52 -0.01 -3.54
CA LEU A 37 6.93 -1.22 -2.83
C LEU A 37 5.82 -1.78 -1.92
N ILE A 38 5.09 -0.90 -1.23
CA ILE A 38 3.93 -1.30 -0.42
C ILE A 38 2.84 -1.91 -1.30
N SER A 39 2.57 -1.32 -2.47
CA SER A 39 1.55 -1.83 -3.41
C SER A 39 1.92 -3.22 -3.94
N ASP A 40 3.19 -3.44 -4.28
CA ASP A 40 3.71 -4.74 -4.73
C ASP A 40 3.62 -5.82 -3.64
N LEU A 41 3.84 -5.45 -2.38
CA LEU A 41 3.68 -6.35 -1.24
C LEU A 41 2.21 -6.67 -0.97
N ALA A 42 1.33 -5.67 -1.01
CA ALA A 42 -0.10 -5.86 -0.78
C ALA A 42 -0.74 -6.75 -1.86
N ALA A 43 -0.33 -6.59 -3.12
CA ALA A 43 -0.83 -7.40 -4.24
C ALA A 43 -0.60 -8.91 -4.07
N GLN A 44 0.40 -9.33 -3.29
CA GLN A 44 0.72 -10.73 -3.05
C GLN A 44 -0.23 -11.41 -2.05
N GLU A 45 -0.95 -10.61 -1.26
CA GLU A 45 -1.86 -11.09 -0.20
C GLU A 45 -3.33 -10.88 -0.54
N LEU A 46 -3.61 -10.01 -1.53
CA LEU A 46 -4.96 -9.82 -2.06
C LEU A 46 -5.30 -11.00 -2.98
N PRO A 47 -6.45 -11.69 -2.79
CA PRO A 47 -6.91 -12.66 -3.76
C PRO A 47 -7.07 -11.99 -5.13
N GLU A 48 -6.67 -12.68 -6.21
CA GLU A 48 -6.84 -12.18 -7.58
C GLU A 48 -8.29 -11.69 -7.76
N HIS A 49 -8.43 -10.42 -8.13
CA HIS A 49 -9.68 -9.67 -8.33
C HIS A 49 -10.34 -9.07 -7.08
N ASP A 50 -9.99 -7.82 -6.74
CA ASP A 50 -10.98 -6.72 -6.82
C ASP A 50 -10.35 -5.30 -6.74
N TYR A 51 -9.30 -5.01 -7.52
CA TYR A 51 -8.81 -3.62 -7.65
C TYR A 51 -9.86 -2.65 -8.25
N GLN A 52 -10.98 -3.15 -8.76
CA GLN A 52 -12.11 -2.34 -9.23
C GLN A 52 -13.00 -1.81 -8.09
N ALA A 53 -12.94 -2.41 -6.88
CA ALA A 53 -13.75 -1.97 -5.75
C ALA A 53 -13.15 -0.78 -4.97
N VAL A 54 -11.85 -0.48 -5.17
CA VAL A 54 -11.17 0.68 -4.55
C VAL A 54 -11.09 1.85 -5.53
N TYR A 55 -12.22 2.19 -6.17
CA TYR A 55 -12.34 3.45 -6.88
C TYR A 55 -12.54 4.56 -5.84
N TYR A 56 -11.46 5.29 -5.49
CA TYR A 56 -11.64 6.60 -4.86
C TYR A 56 -12.18 7.55 -5.94
N PRO A 57 -13.43 8.05 -5.85
CA PRO A 57 -13.86 9.11 -6.74
C PRO A 57 -13.07 10.36 -6.35
N ALA A 58 -11.93 10.58 -7.00
CA ALA A 58 -11.12 11.78 -6.80
C ALA A 58 -11.80 13.04 -7.36
N ASP A 59 -12.93 12.91 -8.06
CA ASP A 59 -13.62 14.04 -8.67
C ASP A 59 -15.11 14.07 -8.31
N GLN A 60 -15.42 14.58 -7.12
CA GLN A 60 -16.64 15.38 -6.90
C GLN A 60 -16.27 16.82 -6.51
N GLN A 61 -15.32 17.40 -7.23
CA GLN A 61 -15.19 18.85 -7.34
C GLN A 61 -15.32 19.23 -8.81
N HIS A 62 -16.55 19.35 -9.31
CA HIS A 62 -16.90 20.35 -10.33
C HIS A 62 -18.42 20.62 -10.33
N SER A 63 -18.75 21.83 -9.88
CA SER A 63 -19.74 22.74 -10.46
C SER A 63 -21.25 22.45 -10.30
N ARG A 64 -21.87 23.06 -9.29
CA ARG A 64 -22.72 24.26 -9.50
C ARG A 64 -23.02 24.98 -8.18
#